data_AF-A0A953ALY0-F1
#
_entry.id   AF-A0A953ALY0-F1
#
_cell.length_a   1.000
_cell.length_b   1.000
_cell.length_c   1.000
_cell.angle_alpha   90.00
_cell.angle_beta   90.00
_cell.angle_gamma   90.00
#
_symmetry.space_group_name_H-M   'P 1'
#
loop_
_entity.id
_entity.type
_entity.pdbx_description
1 polymer ?
#
loop_
_entity_poly.entity_id
_entity_poly.type
_entity_poly.pdbx_seq_one_letter_code
_entity_poly.pdbx_strand_id
1 'polypeptide(L)'
;LLLRREALDEVGLFDEEFFLYSEETDLCRRLRRAGWAVRTFPAVTVVHHESQFSAAIPERRVNEMWRSRHRYWRKHHSALGARVAALCTGAQYALRAALAPALRRDVPGFAARMRLHARDAWRVAGPGLRELAEEWNRSHGRAAGTCGVTGRRSPAERWETPR
;
A
#
# COMPACT_ATOMS: atom_id res chain seq x y z
N LEU A 1 -2.63 9.25 8.94
CA LEU A 1 -3.56 8.66 9.93
C LEU A 1 -3.18 9.17 11.31
N LEU A 2 -4.16 9.43 12.16
CA LEU A 2 -3.94 9.68 13.59
C LEU A 2 -4.61 8.53 14.36
N LEU A 3 -3.88 7.93 15.30
CA LEU A 3 -4.27 6.69 15.96
C LEU A 3 -4.11 6.85 17.48
N ARG A 4 -5.08 6.34 18.24
CA ARG A 4 -4.97 6.24 19.70
C ARG A 4 -3.99 5.12 20.03
N ARG A 5 -3.15 5.33 21.05
CA ARG A 5 -2.19 4.31 21.48
C ARG A 5 -2.93 3.07 21.99
N GLU A 6 -3.97 3.27 22.77
CA GLU A 6 -4.76 2.18 23.37
C GLU A 6 -5.40 1.31 22.28
N ALA A 7 -5.82 1.92 21.17
CA ALA A 7 -6.37 1.18 20.04
C ALA A 7 -5.31 0.30 19.35
N LEU A 8 -4.06 0.77 19.26
CA LEU A 8 -2.95 -0.02 18.71
C LEU A 8 -2.49 -1.12 19.66
N ASP A 9 -2.52 -0.88 20.96
CA ASP A 9 -2.20 -1.90 21.96
C ASP A 9 -3.24 -3.04 21.92
N GLU A 10 -4.50 -2.73 21.60
CA GLU A 10 -5.56 -3.73 21.44
C GLU A 10 -5.48 -4.50 20.11
N VAL A 11 -5.38 -3.81 18.97
CA VAL A 11 -5.50 -4.48 17.66
C VAL A 11 -4.17 -4.86 17.02
N GLY A 12 -3.06 -4.33 17.54
CA GLY A 12 -1.71 -4.46 16.98
C GLY A 12 -1.39 -3.40 15.91
N LEU A 13 -0.11 -3.30 15.55
CA LEU A 13 0.43 -2.39 14.54
C LEU A 13 0.03 -2.81 13.10
N PHE A 14 0.70 -2.25 12.09
CA PHE A 14 0.58 -2.74 10.72
C PHE A 14 1.03 -4.19 10.61
N ASP A 15 0.38 -4.94 9.72
CA ASP A 15 0.76 -6.30 9.41
C ASP A 15 1.94 -6.30 8.43
N GLU A 16 3.11 -6.76 8.89
CA GLU A 16 4.39 -6.74 8.15
C GLU A 16 4.37 -7.57 6.86
N GLU A 17 3.38 -8.45 6.73
CA GLU A 17 3.10 -9.16 5.50
C GLU A 17 2.78 -8.22 4.33
N PHE A 18 2.18 -7.06 4.60
CA PHE A 18 2.02 -5.98 3.64
C PHE A 18 3.31 -5.16 3.56
N PHE A 19 3.93 -5.09 2.38
CA PHE A 19 5.08 -4.21 2.17
C PHE A 19 4.66 -2.76 2.02
N LEU A 20 3.70 -2.54 1.12
CA LEU A 20 3.13 -1.25 0.77
C LEU A 20 1.75 -1.49 0.14
N TYR A 21 0.84 -0.54 0.35
CA TYR A 21 -0.57 -0.59 -0.03
C TYR A 21 -1.42 -1.55 0.82
N SER A 22 -2.63 -1.11 1.16
CA SER A 22 -3.66 -1.89 1.88
C SER A 22 -3.33 -2.25 3.33
N GLU A 23 -2.11 -1.97 3.84
CA GLU A 23 -1.76 -2.12 5.25
C GLU A 23 -2.64 -1.23 6.15
N GLU A 24 -2.94 -0.03 5.68
CA GLU A 24 -3.79 0.94 6.34
C GLU A 24 -5.26 0.52 6.29
N THR A 25 -5.67 -0.10 5.18
CA THR A 25 -7.03 -0.63 5.01
C THR A 25 -7.28 -1.83 5.93
N ASP A 26 -6.29 -2.74 6.04
CA ASP A 26 -6.30 -3.84 7.03
C ASP A 26 -6.43 -3.31 8.45
N LEU A 27 -5.56 -2.37 8.85
CA LEU A 27 -5.58 -1.78 10.19
C LEU A 27 -6.93 -1.12 10.49
N CYS A 28 -7.46 -0.32 9.55
CA CYS A 28 -8.77 0.31 9.71
C CYS A 28 -9.91 -0.71 9.85
N ARG A 29 -9.81 -1.86 9.17
CA ARG A 29 -10.80 -2.93 9.30
C ARG A 29 -10.69 -3.65 10.65
N ARG A 30 -9.49 -3.91 11.14
CA ARG A 30 -9.27 -4.47 12.48
C ARG A 30 -9.80 -3.54 13.57
N LEU A 31 -9.48 -2.24 13.48
CA LEU A 31 -10.02 -1.21 14.39
C LEU A 31 -11.56 -1.22 14.43
N ARG A 32 -12.22 -1.20 13.26
CA ARG A 32 -13.70 -1.27 13.20
C ARG A 32 -14.27 -2.54 13.81
N ARG A 33 -13.60 -3.68 13.64
CA ARG A 33 -14.04 -4.97 14.22
C ARG A 33 -13.90 -4.99 15.74
N ALA A 34 -12.93 -4.26 16.28
CA ALA A 34 -12.75 -4.03 17.72
C ALA A 34 -13.65 -2.89 18.27
N GLY A 35 -14.59 -2.37 17.47
CA GLY A 35 -15.52 -1.34 17.92
C GLY A 35 -14.99 0.10 17.85
N TRP A 36 -13.75 0.31 17.40
CA TRP A 36 -13.19 1.66 17.22
C TRP A 36 -13.80 2.38 16.02
N ALA A 37 -14.08 3.67 16.21
CA ALA A 37 -14.54 4.53 15.12
C ALA A 37 -13.38 4.90 14.18
N VAL A 38 -13.58 4.69 12.87
CA VAL A 38 -12.68 5.15 11.82
C VAL A 38 -13.40 6.24 11.03
N ARG A 39 -12.88 7.48 11.06
CA ARG A 39 -13.51 8.67 10.48
C ARG A 39 -12.52 9.44 9.60
N THR A 40 -13.03 10.06 8.55
CA THR A 40 -12.31 11.10 7.80
C THR A 40 -12.61 12.46 8.42
N PHE A 41 -11.62 13.35 8.47
CA PHE A 41 -11.78 14.68 9.05
C PHE A 41 -11.58 15.76 7.97
N PRO A 42 -12.66 16.27 7.35
CA PRO A 42 -12.57 17.15 6.18
C PRO A 42 -12.04 18.55 6.49
N ALA A 43 -12.00 18.97 7.76
CA ALA A 43 -11.48 20.27 8.17
C ALA A 43 -9.94 20.34 8.15
N VAL A 44 -9.24 19.21 8.00
CA VAL A 44 -7.79 19.16 7.85
C VAL A 44 -7.45 18.74 6.43
N THR A 45 -6.63 19.55 5.77
CA THR A 45 -6.11 19.24 4.43
C THR A 45 -4.62 18.91 4.55
N VAL A 46 -4.22 17.80 3.91
CA VAL A 46 -2.81 17.40 3.78
C VAL A 46 -2.52 17.25 2.29
N VAL A 47 -1.47 17.91 1.81
CA VAL A 47 -1.01 17.76 0.42
C VAL A 47 -0.19 16.48 0.32
N HIS A 48 -0.64 15.56 -0.52
CA HIS A 48 0.09 14.33 -0.82
C HIS A 48 0.71 14.43 -2.22
N HIS A 49 2.04 14.38 -2.29
CA HIS A 49 2.74 14.33 -3.57
C HIS A 49 2.75 12.91 -4.11
N GLU A 50 1.70 12.56 -4.83
CA GLU A 50 1.57 11.21 -5.37
C GLU A 50 2.73 10.86 -6.31
N SER A 51 3.12 9.59 -6.29
CA SER A 51 3.88 8.97 -7.38
C SER A 51 5.30 9.48 -7.64
N GLN A 52 5.84 10.42 -6.85
CA GLN A 52 7.15 11.03 -7.14
C GLN A 52 8.28 10.01 -7.34
N PHE A 53 8.31 8.95 -6.54
CA PHE A 53 9.29 7.87 -6.69
C PHE A 53 8.87 6.82 -7.74
N SER A 54 7.62 6.38 -7.69
CA SER A 54 7.16 5.21 -8.43
C SER A 54 6.54 5.54 -9.80
N ALA A 55 6.61 6.78 -10.28
CA ALA A 55 6.12 7.18 -11.61
C ALA A 55 7.00 6.60 -12.72
N ALA A 56 8.31 6.47 -12.48
CA ALA A 56 9.28 5.91 -13.41
C ALA A 56 9.23 4.37 -13.49
N ILE A 57 8.58 3.70 -12.53
CA ILE A 57 8.54 2.23 -12.39
C ILE A 57 7.09 1.71 -12.27
N PRO A 58 6.22 2.00 -13.23
CA PRO A 58 4.78 1.74 -13.11
C PRO A 58 4.45 0.26 -12.92
N GLU A 59 5.16 -0.65 -13.59
CA GLU A 59 4.87 -2.10 -13.48
C GLU A 59 5.16 -2.64 -12.08
N ARG A 60 6.35 -2.39 -11.51
CA ARG A 60 6.70 -2.84 -10.16
C ARG A 60 5.73 -2.30 -9.10
N ARG A 61 5.27 -1.05 -9.28
CA ARG A 61 4.25 -0.45 -8.42
C ARG A 61 2.91 -1.18 -8.53
N VAL A 62 2.44 -1.43 -9.75
CA VAL A 62 1.17 -2.13 -10.00
C VAL A 62 1.23 -3.55 -9.43
N ASN A 63 2.35 -4.24 -9.62
CA ASN A 63 2.60 -5.57 -9.06
C ASN A 63 2.47 -5.58 -7.53
N GLU A 64 3.12 -4.65 -6.82
CA GLU A 64 3.03 -4.57 -5.35
C GLU A 64 1.60 -4.26 -4.90
N MET A 65 0.94 -3.30 -5.55
CA MET A 65 -0.43 -2.93 -5.23
C MET A 65 -1.38 -4.12 -5.34
N TRP A 66 -1.23 -4.96 -6.36
CA TRP A 66 -2.07 -6.15 -6.54
C TRP A 66 -1.72 -7.28 -5.58
N ARG A 67 -0.45 -7.50 -5.25
CA ARG A 67 -0.06 -8.46 -4.20
C ARG A 67 -0.70 -8.12 -2.87
N SER A 68 -0.61 -6.86 -2.47
CA SER A 68 -1.24 -6.38 -1.25
C SER A 68 -2.76 -6.47 -1.30
N ARG A 69 -3.39 -6.13 -2.43
CA ARG A 69 -4.84 -6.25 -2.59
C ARG A 69 -5.33 -7.70 -2.53
N HIS A 70 -4.62 -8.64 -3.17
CA HIS A 70 -4.90 -10.08 -3.06
C HIS A 70 -4.74 -10.57 -1.63
N ARG A 71 -3.69 -10.12 -0.91
CA ARG A 71 -3.49 -10.44 0.50
C ARG A 71 -4.67 -9.96 1.34
N TYR A 72 -5.04 -8.68 1.22
CA TYR A 72 -6.18 -8.10 1.92
C TYR A 72 -7.47 -8.88 1.68
N TRP A 73 -7.77 -9.24 0.42
CA TRP A 73 -8.96 -10.01 0.11
C TRP A 73 -8.96 -11.41 0.72
N ARG A 74 -7.83 -12.14 0.64
CA ARG A 74 -7.71 -13.45 1.28
C ARG A 74 -7.84 -13.37 2.80
N LYS A 75 -7.31 -12.30 3.42
CA LYS A 75 -7.34 -12.10 4.87
C LYS A 75 -8.74 -11.78 5.42
N HIS A 76 -9.58 -11.13 4.62
CA HIS A 76 -10.82 -10.54 5.13
C HIS A 76 -12.12 -11.00 4.47
N HIS A 77 -12.03 -11.75 3.37
CA HIS A 77 -13.17 -12.28 2.62
C HIS A 77 -13.02 -13.79 2.42
N SER A 78 -14.11 -14.46 2.07
CA SER A 78 -14.07 -15.87 1.67
C SER A 78 -13.26 -16.05 0.38
N ALA A 79 -12.78 -17.27 0.12
CA ALA A 79 -12.06 -17.58 -1.12
C ALA A 79 -12.86 -17.21 -2.39
N LEU A 80 -14.18 -17.46 -2.36
CA LEU A 80 -15.08 -17.02 -3.43
C LEU A 80 -15.17 -15.49 -3.51
N GLY A 81 -15.34 -14.81 -2.38
CA GLY A 81 -15.39 -13.34 -2.34
C GLY A 81 -14.10 -12.69 -2.87
N ALA A 82 -12.94 -13.25 -2.55
CA ALA A 82 -11.65 -12.79 -3.07
C ALA A 82 -11.54 -12.99 -4.59
N ARG A 83 -11.99 -14.15 -5.11
CA ARG A 83 -12.02 -14.43 -6.55
C ARG A 83 -12.97 -13.51 -7.30
N VAL A 84 -14.18 -13.30 -6.78
CA VAL A 84 -15.16 -12.38 -7.37
C VAL A 84 -14.59 -10.96 -7.39
N ALA A 85 -13.99 -10.49 -6.29
CA ALA A 85 -13.36 -9.17 -6.23
C ALA A 85 -12.25 -9.01 -7.29
N ALA A 86 -11.39 -10.02 -7.45
CA ALA A 86 -10.35 -10.06 -8.48
C ALA A 86 -10.94 -9.99 -9.90
N LEU A 87 -11.98 -10.77 -10.19
CA LEU A 87 -12.63 -10.80 -11.50
C LEU A 87 -13.33 -9.48 -11.81
N CYS A 88 -14.14 -8.94 -10.89
CA CYS A 88 -14.86 -7.69 -11.10
C CYS A 88 -13.90 -6.50 -11.31
N THR A 89 -12.85 -6.41 -10.48
CA THR A 89 -11.86 -5.33 -10.64
C THR A 89 -11.03 -5.53 -11.90
N GLY A 90 -10.62 -6.76 -12.24
CA GLY A 90 -9.95 -7.07 -13.50
C GLY A 90 -10.78 -6.67 -14.72
N ALA A 91 -12.06 -7.03 -14.74
CA ALA A 91 -13.01 -6.65 -15.78
C ALA A 91 -13.17 -5.13 -15.88
N GLN A 92 -13.27 -4.42 -14.74
CA GLN A 92 -13.30 -2.96 -14.70
C GLN A 92 -12.05 -2.34 -15.36
N TYR A 93 -10.86 -2.84 -15.05
CA TYR A 93 -9.62 -2.33 -15.67
C TYR A 93 -9.50 -2.71 -17.15
N ALA A 94 -9.95 -3.90 -17.55
CA ALA A 94 -10.00 -4.30 -18.96
C ALA A 94 -10.94 -3.38 -19.76
N LEU A 95 -12.12 -3.06 -19.22
CA LEU A 95 -13.05 -2.11 -19.81
C LEU A 95 -12.42 -0.73 -19.94
N ARG A 96 -11.74 -0.23 -18.89
CA ARG A 96 -11.03 1.05 -18.94
C ARG A 96 -9.91 1.06 -19.98
N ALA A 97 -9.20 -0.05 -20.17
CA ALA A 97 -8.20 -0.19 -21.21
C ALA A 97 -8.81 -0.18 -22.62
N ALA A 98 -9.96 -0.84 -22.81
CA ALA A 98 -10.68 -0.89 -24.08
C ALA A 98 -11.29 0.46 -24.46
N LEU A 99 -11.80 1.22 -23.49
CA LEU A 99 -12.40 2.54 -23.70
C LEU A 99 -11.36 3.68 -23.73
N ALA A 100 -10.10 3.41 -23.33
CA ALA A 100 -9.04 4.41 -23.29
C ALA A 100 -8.82 5.14 -24.63
N PRO A 101 -8.81 4.46 -25.79
CA PRO A 101 -8.68 5.14 -27.07
C PRO A 101 -9.83 6.09 -27.36
N ALA A 102 -11.00 5.95 -26.74
CA ALA A 102 -12.13 6.86 -26.95
C ALA A 102 -12.17 8.00 -25.92
N LEU A 103 -11.86 7.71 -24.65
CA LEU A 103 -12.13 8.60 -23.52
C LEU A 103 -10.90 9.25 -22.89
N ARG A 104 -9.69 8.77 -23.22
CA ARG A 104 -8.43 9.18 -22.56
C ARG A 104 -7.25 9.26 -23.56
N ARG A 105 -7.52 9.76 -24.78
CA ARG A 105 -6.51 9.92 -25.84
C ARG A 105 -5.38 10.88 -25.44
N ASP A 106 -5.70 11.82 -24.57
CA ASP A 106 -4.83 12.87 -24.02
C ASP A 106 -3.80 12.37 -23.00
N VAL A 107 -3.92 11.11 -22.53
CA VAL A 107 -3.05 10.57 -21.47
C VAL A 107 -2.16 9.45 -22.03
N PRO A 108 -0.88 9.73 -22.35
CA PRO A 108 0.05 8.73 -22.84
C PRO A 108 0.17 7.53 -21.90
N GLY A 109 0.22 6.32 -22.47
CA GLY A 109 0.39 5.09 -21.70
C GLY A 109 -0.80 4.67 -20.81
N PHE A 110 -1.90 5.43 -20.80
CA PHE A 110 -3.06 5.11 -19.95
C PHE A 110 -3.61 3.71 -20.22
N ALA A 111 -3.84 3.37 -21.50
CA ALA A 111 -4.35 2.05 -21.89
C ALA A 111 -3.40 0.92 -21.48
N ALA A 112 -2.09 1.11 -21.67
CA ALA A 112 -1.08 0.13 -21.28
C ALA A 112 -1.07 -0.11 -19.77
N ARG A 113 -1.13 0.96 -18.97
CA ARG A 113 -1.23 0.87 -17.51
C ARG A 113 -2.52 0.17 -17.06
N MET A 114 -3.67 0.47 -17.68
CA MET A 114 -4.93 -0.23 -17.36
C MET A 114 -4.85 -1.72 -17.71
N ARG A 115 -4.17 -2.09 -18.80
CA ARG A 115 -3.90 -3.50 -19.14
C ARG A 115 -3.04 -4.21 -18.09
N LEU A 116 -2.01 -3.55 -17.55
CA LEU A 116 -1.22 -4.09 -16.44
C LEU A 116 -2.12 -4.38 -15.24
N HIS A 117 -2.99 -3.43 -14.87
CA HIS A 117 -3.94 -3.67 -13.78
C HIS A 117 -4.90 -4.83 -14.06
N ALA A 118 -5.42 -4.94 -15.29
CA ALA A 118 -6.31 -6.03 -15.67
C ALA A 118 -5.63 -7.40 -15.59
N ARG A 119 -4.37 -7.50 -16.03
CA ARG A 119 -3.54 -8.71 -15.91
C ARG A 119 -3.33 -9.10 -14.45
N ASP A 120 -2.83 -8.15 -13.66
CA ASP A 120 -2.39 -8.42 -12.29
C ASP A 120 -3.56 -8.61 -11.31
N ALA A 121 -4.77 -8.18 -11.70
CA ALA A 121 -6.00 -8.52 -10.99
C ALA A 121 -6.22 -10.02 -10.86
N TRP A 122 -5.87 -10.79 -11.88
CA TRP A 122 -5.96 -12.25 -11.86
C TRP A 122 -4.73 -12.87 -11.20
N ARG A 123 -3.53 -12.50 -11.68
CA ARG A 123 -2.27 -13.02 -11.17
C ARG A 123 -1.15 -12.02 -11.44
N VAL A 124 -0.49 -11.59 -10.37
CA VAL A 124 0.68 -10.72 -10.48
C VAL A 124 1.83 -11.48 -11.13
N ALA A 125 2.32 -10.96 -12.25
CA ALA A 125 3.44 -11.51 -12.98
C ALA A 125 4.64 -10.56 -12.86
N GLY A 126 5.62 -10.93 -12.01
CA GLY A 126 6.89 -10.21 -11.89
C GLY A 126 7.16 -9.60 -10.50
N PRO A 127 8.31 -8.93 -10.35
CA PRO A 127 8.75 -8.34 -9.10
C PRO A 127 7.93 -7.08 -8.77
N GLY A 128 7.73 -6.84 -7.49
CA GLY A 128 7.07 -5.65 -6.96
C GLY A 128 8.07 -4.58 -6.50
N LEU A 129 7.59 -3.72 -5.62
CA LEU A 129 8.41 -2.71 -4.96
C LEU A 129 9.22 -3.30 -3.82
N ARG A 130 8.75 -4.40 -3.20
CA ARG A 130 9.52 -5.11 -2.17
C ARG A 130 10.88 -5.57 -2.71
N GLU A 131 10.89 -6.28 -3.84
CA GLU A 131 12.13 -6.76 -4.44
C GLU A 131 13.02 -5.60 -4.89
N LEU A 132 12.43 -4.51 -5.39
CA LEU A 132 13.20 -3.31 -5.74
C LEU A 132 13.89 -2.68 -4.53
N ALA A 133 13.19 -2.58 -3.40
CA ALA A 133 13.75 -2.06 -2.16
C ALA A 133 14.87 -2.97 -1.64
N GLU A 134 14.71 -4.28 -1.74
CA GLU A 134 15.76 -5.24 -1.39
C GLU A 134 16.98 -5.16 -2.33
N GLU A 135 16.76 -5.00 -3.64
CA GLU A 135 17.82 -4.76 -4.64
C GLU A 135 18.61 -3.47 -4.31
N TRP A 136 17.90 -2.40 -3.95
CA TRP A 136 18.51 -1.13 -3.53
C TRP A 136 19.30 -1.29 -2.22
N ASN A 137 18.70 -1.92 -1.22
CA ASN A 137 19.36 -2.19 0.08
C ASN A 137 20.61 -3.06 -0.10
N ARG A 138 20.61 -4.06 -0.98
CA ARG A 138 21.80 -4.87 -1.26
C ARG A 138 22.92 -4.08 -1.95
N SER A 139 22.56 -3.20 -2.87
CA SER A 139 23.52 -2.39 -3.63
C SER A 139 24.09 -1.21 -2.84
N HIS A 140 23.34 -0.65 -1.89
CA HIS A 140 23.73 0.54 -1.12
C HIS A 140 23.99 0.26 0.37
N GLY A 141 23.55 -0.88 0.90
CA GLY A 141 23.73 -1.29 2.29
C GLY A 141 25.15 -1.71 2.67
N ARG A 142 26.06 -1.87 1.69
CA ARG A 142 27.50 -1.99 2.00
C ARG A 142 28.18 -0.64 2.25
N ALA A 143 27.55 0.47 1.88
CA ALA A 143 28.07 1.82 2.12
C ALA A 143 27.54 2.45 3.42
N ALA A 144 26.40 1.98 3.93
CA ALA A 144 25.90 2.34 5.25
C ALA A 144 26.48 1.38 6.28
N GLY A 145 27.67 1.72 6.79
CA GLY A 145 28.21 1.10 8.00
C GLY A 145 27.13 1.05 9.08
N THR A 146 27.11 -0.07 9.81
CA THR A 146 26.24 -0.36 10.96
C THR A 146 25.83 0.92 11.69
N CYS A 147 24.58 1.37 11.51
CA CYS A 147 24.00 2.33 12.44
C CYS A 147 23.88 1.60 13.77
N GLY A 148 24.88 1.78 14.64
CA GLY A 148 24.97 1.15 15.94
C GLY A 148 23.72 1.46 16.74
N VAL A 149 22.88 0.45 16.96
CA VAL A 149 21.86 0.49 18.00
C VAL A 149 22.57 0.29 19.34
N THR A 150 23.35 1.28 19.76
CA THR A 150 23.91 1.37 21.11
C THR A 150 23.23 2.52 21.83
N GLY A 151 22.19 2.20 22.61
CA GLY A 151 21.57 3.14 23.54
C GLY A 151 20.06 2.97 23.64
N ARG A 152 19.60 2.03 24.49
CA ARG A 152 18.25 2.11 25.04
C ARG A 152 18.17 3.38 25.91
N ARG A 153 17.65 4.47 25.37
CA ARG A 153 17.09 5.54 26.21
C ARG A 153 15.64 5.20 26.55
N SER A 154 15.30 5.29 27.83
CA SER A 154 13.96 4.96 28.34
C SER A 154 12.89 5.88 27.72
N PRO A 155 11.61 5.47 27.71
CA PRO A 155 10.54 6.22 27.03
C PRO A 155 10.22 7.62 27.62
N ALA A 156 10.76 7.96 28.80
CA ALA A 156 10.37 9.17 29.52
C ALA A 156 11.08 10.45 29.05
N GLU A 157 12.22 10.37 28.37
CA GLU A 157 13.09 11.53 28.12
C GLU A 157 12.88 12.22 26.75
N ARG A 158 11.87 11.82 25.96
CA ARG A 158 11.84 12.17 24.52
C ARG A 158 10.94 13.34 24.11
N TRP A 159 10.23 13.99 25.04
CA TRP A 159 9.20 14.99 24.68
C TRP A 159 9.13 16.24 25.57
N GLU A 160 10.24 16.65 26.18
CA GLU A 160 10.29 18.01 26.73
C GLU A 160 10.44 19.02 25.59
N THR A 161 9.36 19.75 25.32
CA THR A 161 9.34 20.88 24.39
C THR A 161 9.85 22.13 25.11
N PRO A 162 10.69 22.98 24.49
CA PRO A 162 11.06 24.25 25.08
C PRO A 162 9.85 25.20 25.06
N ARG A 163 9.65 25.92 26.17
CA ARG A 163 8.71 27.05 26.28
C ARG A 163 9.24 28.30 25.58
#